data_AF-A0A7C9A5C8-F1
#
_entry.id   AF-A0A7C9A5C8-F1
#
_cell.length_a   1.000
_cell.length_b   1.000
_cell.length_c   1.000
_cell.angle_alpha   90.00
_cell.angle_beta   90.00
_cell.angle_gamma   90.00
#
_symmetry.space_group_name_H-M   'P 1'
#
loop_
_entity.id
_entity.type
_entity.pdbx_description
1 polymer ?
#
loop_
_entity_poly.entity_id
_entity_poly.type
_entity_poly.pdbx_seq_one_letter_code
_entity_poly.pdbx_strand_id
1 'polypeptide(L)'
;MPLLTVLTMNSLTSEDFYFICVETYGEQRRSAQYQRGILLSLREGAGTLDIIMGLLQACYIREALLSTRSKWESIPEGCSVSDSFAREWSGLIEHSERRAQGDMNTLQEQIIKSGWTAKNILLGTQEQLRYSFVGEKDS
;
A
#
# COMPACT_ATOMS: atom_id res chain seq x y z
N MET A 1 2.14 15.45 -1.77
CA MET A 1 2.18 14.09 -1.19
C MET A 1 1.27 14.07 0.03
N PRO A 2 0.29 13.14 0.11
CA PRO A 2 -0.55 12.99 1.29
C PRO A 2 0.32 12.79 2.55
N LEU A 3 -0.02 13.44 3.67
CA LEU A 3 0.78 13.40 4.90
C LEU A 3 0.96 11.96 5.44
N LEU A 4 -0.03 11.08 5.26
CA LEU A 4 0.10 9.65 5.59
C LEU A 4 1.19 8.94 4.78
N THR A 5 1.32 9.26 3.49
CA THR A 5 2.37 8.72 2.62
C THR A 5 3.73 9.12 3.17
N VAL A 6 3.90 10.40 3.53
CA VAL A 6 5.16 10.90 4.10
C VAL A 6 5.50 10.22 5.43
N LEU A 7 4.51 10.07 6.32
CA LEU A 7 4.70 9.38 7.60
C LEU A 7 5.11 7.92 7.40
N THR A 8 4.45 7.22 6.48
CA THR A 8 4.76 5.82 6.17
C THR A 8 6.16 5.68 5.55
N MET A 9 6.53 6.60 4.65
CA MET A 9 7.87 6.61 4.05
C MET A 9 8.97 6.85 5.08
N ASN A 10 8.74 7.72 6.06
CA ASN A 10 9.71 8.03 7.11
C ASN A 10 9.93 6.89 8.11
N SER A 11 9.01 5.91 8.19
CA SER A 11 9.16 4.75 9.07
C SER A 11 9.85 3.56 8.39
N LEU A 12 10.13 3.63 7.07
CA LEU A 12 10.72 2.52 6.34
C LEU A 12 12.19 2.31 6.72
N THR A 13 12.58 1.04 6.75
CA THR A 13 13.93 0.56 7.01
C THR A 13 14.56 -0.03 5.75
N SER A 14 15.85 -0.38 5.80
CA SER A 14 16.52 -1.07 4.69
C SER A 14 15.91 -2.44 4.36
N GLU A 15 15.18 -3.04 5.29
CA GLU A 15 14.62 -4.38 5.15
C GLU A 15 13.22 -4.38 4.50
N ASP A 16 12.60 -3.21 4.36
CA ASP A 16 11.25 -3.08 3.80
C ASP A 16 11.28 -3.04 2.27
N PHE A 17 10.97 -4.17 1.63
CA PHE A 17 10.92 -4.30 0.16
C PHE A 17 9.64 -3.74 -0.46
N TYR A 18 8.62 -3.45 0.34
CA TYR A 18 7.40 -2.79 -0.10
C TYR A 18 6.83 -1.90 1.00
N PHE A 19 5.96 -0.96 0.62
CA PHE A 19 5.15 -0.21 1.56
C PHE A 19 3.80 0.15 0.95
N ILE A 20 2.82 0.43 1.81
CA ILE A 20 1.44 0.72 1.40
C ILE A 20 1.08 2.15 1.76
N CYS A 21 0.44 2.84 0.83
CA CYS A 21 -0.04 4.20 1.00
C CYS A 21 -1.50 4.35 0.55
N VAL A 22 -2.14 5.40 1.03
CA VAL A 22 -3.46 5.83 0.51
C VAL A 22 -3.23 6.83 -0.61
N GLU A 23 -3.84 6.59 -1.75
CA GLU A 23 -3.89 7.54 -2.85
C GLU A 23 -5.30 8.10 -2.96
N THR A 24 -5.44 9.40 -3.18
CA THR A 24 -6.74 10.03 -3.36
C THR A 24 -6.91 10.45 -4.80
N TYR A 25 -7.97 9.94 -5.43
CA TYR A 25 -8.35 10.30 -6.80
C TYR A 25 -9.49 11.31 -6.74
N GLY A 26 -9.27 12.50 -7.30
CA GLY A 26 -10.31 13.53 -7.41
C GLY A 26 -9.91 14.64 -8.38
N GLU A 27 -10.68 14.81 -9.46
CA GLU A 27 -10.70 16.06 -10.20
C GLU A 27 -11.41 17.14 -9.36
N GLN A 28 -10.93 18.37 -9.49
CA GLN A 28 -11.43 19.61 -8.88
C GLN A 28 -12.85 20.01 -9.37
N ARG A 29 -13.83 19.09 -9.34
CA ARG A 29 -15.21 19.36 -9.74
C ARG A 29 -16.21 18.88 -8.69
N ARG A 30 -16.56 19.84 -7.83
CA ARG A 30 -17.85 20.21 -7.16
C ARG A 30 -18.91 19.15 -6.75
N SER A 31 -18.72 17.85 -6.94
CA SER A 31 -19.63 16.82 -6.38
C SER A 31 -19.04 15.40 -6.33
N ALA A 32 -17.74 15.21 -6.48
CA ALA A 32 -17.13 13.88 -6.57
C ALA A 32 -16.94 13.23 -5.18
N GLN A 33 -17.51 12.05 -4.98
CA GLN A 33 -17.06 11.11 -3.95
C GLN A 33 -15.56 10.85 -4.19
N TYR A 34 -14.70 11.43 -3.36
CA TYR A 34 -13.26 11.17 -3.39
C TYR A 34 -13.05 9.66 -3.24
N GLN A 35 -12.62 9.01 -4.31
CA GLN A 35 -12.28 7.59 -4.26
C GLN A 35 -10.87 7.47 -3.71
N ARG A 36 -10.75 6.81 -2.56
CA ARG A 36 -9.45 6.49 -1.98
C ARG A 36 -8.99 5.13 -2.49
N GLY A 37 -7.88 5.16 -3.20
CA GLY A 37 -7.13 3.98 -3.62
C GLY A 37 -6.10 3.57 -2.58
N ILE A 38 -5.65 2.34 -2.71
CA ILE A 38 -4.49 1.81 -1.99
C ILE A 38 -3.37 1.70 -3.02
N LEU A 39 -2.25 2.36 -2.74
CA LEU A 39 -1.03 2.28 -3.55
C LEU A 39 -0.05 1.34 -2.86
N LEU A 40 0.29 0.24 -3.52
CA LEU A 40 1.41 -0.64 -3.13
C LEU A 40 2.66 -0.16 -3.86
N SER A 41 3.64 0.31 -3.10
CA SER A 41 4.94 0.73 -3.62
C SER A 41 5.97 -0.35 -3.38
N LEU A 42 6.73 -0.70 -4.40
CA LEU A 42 7.75 -1.75 -4.36
C LEU A 42 9.13 -1.09 -4.45
N ARG A 43 10.07 -1.57 -3.63
CA ARG A 43 11.48 -1.20 -3.73
C ARG A 43 12.13 -1.97 -4.87
N GLU A 44 13.16 -1.39 -5.47
CA GLU A 44 14.08 -2.13 -6.33
C GLU A 44 14.64 -3.35 -5.58
N GLY A 45 14.57 -4.52 -6.23
CA GLY A 45 14.96 -5.80 -5.64
C GLY A 45 13.83 -6.57 -4.94
N ALA A 46 12.62 -6.01 -4.84
CA ALA A 46 11.46 -6.75 -4.32
C ALA A 46 11.20 -8.03 -5.15
N GLY A 47 11.17 -9.16 -4.46
CA GLY A 47 10.89 -10.46 -5.05
C GLY A 47 9.40 -10.79 -5.08
N THR A 48 9.04 -11.95 -5.63
CA THR A 48 7.63 -12.36 -5.71
C THR A 48 6.95 -12.43 -4.34
N LEU A 49 7.66 -12.89 -3.31
CA LEU A 49 7.09 -13.00 -1.97
C LEU A 49 6.73 -11.63 -1.41
N ASP A 50 7.56 -10.61 -1.63
CA ASP A 50 7.28 -9.23 -1.21
C ASP A 50 6.04 -8.67 -1.92
N ILE A 51 5.91 -8.96 -3.22
CA ILE A 51 4.74 -8.54 -4.00
C ILE A 51 3.47 -9.23 -3.51
N ILE A 52 3.51 -10.55 -3.30
CA ILE A 52 2.34 -11.30 -2.81
C ILE A 52 1.98 -10.82 -1.39
N MET A 53 2.97 -10.62 -0.52
CA MET A 53 2.78 -10.11 0.83
C MET A 53 2.12 -8.73 0.80
N GLY A 54 2.66 -7.80 0.00
CA GLY A 54 2.10 -6.47 -0.15
C GLY A 54 0.67 -6.46 -0.70
N LEU A 55 0.36 -7.33 -1.67
CA LEU A 55 -0.99 -7.49 -2.21
C LEU A 55 -1.96 -8.08 -1.17
N LEU A 56 -1.51 -9.07 -0.40
CA LEU A 56 -2.30 -9.66 0.68
C LEU A 56 -2.59 -8.64 1.78
N GLN A 57 -1.57 -7.89 2.22
CA GLN A 57 -1.74 -6.82 3.18
C GLN A 57 -2.69 -5.73 2.65
N ALA A 58 -2.56 -5.33 1.39
CA ALA A 58 -3.47 -4.37 0.75
C ALA A 58 -4.93 -4.87 0.76
N CYS A 59 -5.17 -6.17 0.61
CA CYS A 59 -6.51 -6.74 0.72
C CYS A 59 -7.09 -6.58 2.13
N TYR A 60 -6.28 -6.80 3.18
CA TYR A 60 -6.73 -6.60 4.57
C TYR A 60 -6.94 -5.14 4.93
N ILE A 61 -6.11 -4.23 4.42
CA ILE A 61 -6.34 -2.79 4.56
C ILE A 61 -7.66 -2.41 3.89
N ARG A 62 -7.90 -2.88 2.66
CA ARG A 62 -9.15 -2.62 1.94
C ARG A 62 -10.37 -3.15 2.70
N GLU A 63 -10.29 -4.37 3.22
CA GLU A 63 -11.34 -4.96 4.06
C GLU A 63 -11.65 -4.06 5.27
N ALA A 64 -10.63 -3.66 6.02
CA ALA A 64 -10.79 -2.81 7.20
C ALA A 64 -11.36 -1.42 6.87
N LEU A 65 -10.90 -0.79 5.78
CA LEU A 65 -11.40 0.50 5.32
C LEU A 65 -12.87 0.42 4.91
N LEU A 66 -13.29 -0.67 4.25
CA LEU A 66 -14.70 -0.91 3.91
C LEU A 66 -15.57 -1.12 5.15
N SER A 67 -15.07 -1.86 6.15
CA SER A 67 -15.79 -2.08 7.41
C SER A 67 -15.92 -0.82 8.27
N THR A 68 -15.00 0.13 8.13
CA THR A 68 -14.96 1.38 8.93
C THR A 68 -15.20 2.63 8.08
N ARG A 69 -15.94 2.49 6.98
CA ARG A 69 -16.14 3.52 5.93
C ARG A 69 -16.46 4.91 6.47
N SER A 70 -17.41 5.04 7.41
CA SER A 70 -17.82 6.33 7.98
C SER A 70 -16.70 7.05 8.75
N LYS A 71 -15.79 6.30 9.35
CA LYS A 71 -14.65 6.82 10.11
C LYS A 71 -13.62 7.44 9.16
N TRP A 72 -13.30 6.73 8.09
CA TRP A 72 -12.29 7.19 7.14
C TRP A 72 -12.86 8.27 6.22
N GLU A 73 -14.12 8.23 5.76
CA GLU A 73 -14.66 9.27 4.86
C GLU A 73 -14.64 10.71 5.43
N SER A 74 -14.60 10.86 6.76
CA SER A 74 -14.64 12.17 7.45
C SER A 74 -13.35 13.01 7.40
N ILE A 75 -12.26 12.49 6.84
CA ILE A 75 -10.94 13.15 6.86
C ILE A 75 -10.86 14.23 5.77
N PRO A 76 -10.72 15.52 6.13
CA PRO A 76 -10.51 16.59 5.15
C PRO A 76 -9.07 16.57 4.62
N GLU A 77 -8.90 16.60 3.30
CA GLU A 77 -7.59 16.82 2.69
C GLU A 77 -7.11 18.26 2.94
N GLY A 78 -5.94 18.40 3.56
CA GLY A 78 -5.29 19.69 3.81
C GLY A 78 -5.25 20.15 5.27
N CYS A 79 -5.92 19.45 6.19
CA CYS A 79 -5.71 19.65 7.62
C CYS A 79 -4.53 18.82 8.14
N SER A 80 -3.81 19.35 9.13
CA SER A 80 -2.83 18.57 9.90
C SER A 80 -3.48 17.25 10.34
N VAL A 81 -2.93 16.12 9.89
CA VAL A 81 -3.33 14.80 10.39
C VAL A 81 -3.29 14.87 11.91
N SER A 82 -4.41 14.61 12.57
CA SER A 82 -4.40 14.51 14.02
C SER A 82 -3.53 13.34 14.44
N ASP A 83 -2.83 13.46 15.57
CA ASP A 83 -2.02 12.37 16.12
C ASP A 83 -2.84 11.10 16.37
N SER A 84 -4.16 11.23 16.58
CA SER A 84 -5.07 10.09 16.67
C SER A 84 -5.17 9.34 15.33
N PHE A 85 -5.28 10.07 14.23
CA PHE A 85 -5.44 9.49 12.91
C PHE A 85 -4.13 8.84 12.39
N ALA A 86 -2.98 9.48 12.62
CA ALA A 86 -1.68 8.87 12.34
C ALA A 86 -1.48 7.55 13.12
N ARG A 87 -1.87 7.52 14.40
CA ARG A 87 -1.83 6.30 15.22
C ARG A 87 -2.75 5.21 14.72
N GLU A 88 -3.96 5.56 14.31
CA GLU A 88 -4.92 4.61 13.75
C GLU A 88 -4.44 4.02 12.41
N TRP A 89 -3.87 4.86 11.53
CA TRP A 89 -3.25 4.40 10.30
C TRP A 89 -2.09 3.46 10.59
N SER A 90 -1.18 3.84 11.48
CA SER A 90 -0.03 3.01 11.86
C SER A 90 -0.49 1.66 12.44
N GLY A 91 -1.47 1.67 13.34
CA GLY A 91 -2.05 0.46 13.91
C GLY A 91 -2.75 -0.43 12.86
N LEU A 92 -3.38 0.18 11.86
CA LEU A 92 -3.98 -0.55 10.73
C LEU A 92 -2.90 -1.22 9.86
N ILE A 93 -1.82 -0.50 9.55
CA ILE A 93 -0.68 -1.05 8.80
C ILE A 93 -0.07 -2.24 9.56
N GLU A 94 0.28 -2.08 10.82
CA GLU A 94 0.86 -3.15 11.63
C GLU A 94 -0.06 -4.36 11.80
N HIS A 95 -1.37 -4.13 11.98
CA HIS A 95 -2.33 -5.22 12.14
C HIS A 95 -2.53 -6.00 10.83
N SER A 96 -2.67 -5.28 9.71
CA SER A 96 -2.80 -5.89 8.39
C SER A 96 -1.56 -6.67 7.99
N GLU A 97 -0.37 -6.17 8.32
CA GLU A 97 0.91 -6.84 8.08
C GLU A 97 0.99 -8.16 8.86
N ARG A 98 0.72 -8.14 10.17
CA ARG A 98 0.70 -9.37 10.99
C ARG A 98 -0.28 -10.41 10.48
N ARG A 99 -1.45 -9.99 9.99
CA ARG A 99 -2.44 -10.89 9.40
C ARG A 99 -1.92 -11.47 8.07
N ALA A 100 -1.34 -10.64 7.21
CA ALA A 100 -0.73 -11.08 5.96
C ALA A 100 0.40 -12.10 6.21
N GLN A 101 1.29 -11.82 7.15
CA GLN A 101 2.36 -12.74 7.55
C GLN A 101 1.80 -14.09 8.05
N GLY A 102 0.75 -14.08 8.87
CA GLY A 102 0.11 -15.29 9.38
C GLY A 102 -0.52 -16.16 8.28
N ASP A 103 -1.09 -15.54 7.25
CA ASP A 103 -1.79 -16.23 6.17
C ASP A 103 -0.89 -16.55 4.96
N MET A 104 0.32 -15.99 4.91
CA MET A 104 1.22 -16.08 3.75
C MET A 104 1.59 -17.52 3.39
N ASN A 105 1.92 -18.35 4.38
CA ASN A 105 2.30 -19.75 4.13
C ASN A 105 1.14 -20.53 3.51
N THR A 106 -0.06 -20.35 4.05
CA THR A 106 -1.29 -20.97 3.53
C THR A 106 -1.57 -20.50 2.12
N LEU A 107 -1.46 -19.19 1.86
CA LEU A 107 -1.66 -18.61 0.53
C LEU A 107 -0.62 -19.17 -0.47
N GLN A 108 0.65 -19.24 -0.09
CA GLN A 108 1.72 -19.77 -0.92
C GLN A 108 1.46 -21.24 -1.29
N GLU A 109 1.03 -22.07 -0.35
CA GLU A 109 0.63 -23.44 -0.63
C GLU A 109 -0.52 -23.52 -1.63
N GLN A 110 -1.54 -22.69 -1.49
CA GLN A 110 -2.69 -22.68 -2.39
C GLN A 110 -2.32 -22.21 -3.79
N ILE A 111 -1.44 -21.21 -3.92
CA ILE A 111 -0.89 -20.74 -5.20
C ILE A 111 -0.14 -21.90 -5.88
N ILE A 112 0.74 -22.60 -5.16
CA ILE A 112 1.48 -23.76 -5.67
C ILE A 112 0.54 -24.89 -6.08
N LYS A 113 -0.43 -25.25 -5.22
CA LYS A 113 -1.45 -26.29 -5.49
C LYS A 113 -2.28 -25.96 -6.72
N SER A 114 -2.52 -24.68 -6.97
CA SER A 114 -3.26 -24.18 -8.13
C SER A 114 -2.41 -24.10 -9.40
N GLY A 115 -1.18 -24.62 -9.38
CA GLY A 115 -0.27 -24.66 -10.52
C GLY A 115 0.35 -23.31 -10.88
N TRP A 116 0.13 -22.27 -10.08
CA TRP A 116 0.79 -20.99 -10.24
C TRP A 116 2.23 -21.12 -9.76
N THR A 117 3.17 -20.99 -10.69
CA THR A 117 4.59 -20.83 -10.32
C THR A 117 4.78 -19.37 -9.88
N ALA A 118 5.33 -19.15 -8.70
CA ALA A 118 5.66 -17.83 -8.15
C ALA A 118 6.61 -16.99 -9.05
N LYS A 119 6.96 -17.44 -10.25
CA LYS A 119 7.76 -16.72 -11.26
C LYS A 119 6.92 -15.92 -12.27
N ASN A 120 5.58 -15.97 -12.16
CA ASN A 120 4.66 -15.40 -13.17
C ASN A 120 4.13 -14.00 -12.84
N ILE A 121 4.72 -13.25 -11.91
CA ILE A 121 4.41 -11.81 -11.78
C ILE A 121 5.11 -11.08 -12.93
N LEU A 122 4.54 -11.23 -14.13
CA LEU A 122 4.89 -10.50 -15.33
C LEU A 122 4.26 -9.12 -15.21
N LEU A 123 4.89 -8.19 -14.48
CA LEU A 123 4.60 -6.78 -14.68
C LEU A 123 5.15 -6.43 -16.07
N GLY A 124 4.26 -6.28 -17.05
CA GLY A 124 4.63 -5.82 -18.38
C GLY A 124 5.33 -4.45 -18.31
N THR A 125 6.13 -4.10 -19.31
CA THR A 125 6.81 -2.80 -19.37
C THR A 125 5.86 -1.61 -19.33
N GLN A 126 4.58 -1.79 -19.70
CA GLN A 126 3.53 -0.78 -19.56
C GLN A 126 2.94 -0.67 -18.13
N GLU A 127 3.07 -1.72 -17.31
CA GLU A 127 2.52 -1.78 -15.95
C GLU A 127 3.55 -1.34 -14.89
N GLN A 128 4.84 -1.29 -15.25
CA GLN A 128 5.91 -0.75 -14.40
C GLN A 128 6.00 0.78 -14.51
N LEU A 129 5.23 1.51 -13.70
CA LEU A 129 5.48 2.94 -13.46
C LEU A 129 6.68 3.11 -12.53
N ARG A 130 7.84 3.45 -13.09
CA ARG A 130 9.07 3.73 -12.33
C ARG A 130 9.08 5.20 -11.90
N TYR A 131 9.10 5.44 -10.60
CA TYR A 131 9.31 6.77 -10.04
C TYR A 131 10.80 6.97 -9.76
N SER A 132 11.44 7.93 -10.42
CA SER A 132 12.77 8.43 -10.05
C SER A 132 12.63 9.78 -9.37
N PHE A 133 13.39 10.01 -8.30
CA PHE A 133 13.49 11.33 -7.70
C PHE A 133 14.30 12.24 -8.64
N VAL A 134 13.68 13.31 -9.13
CA VAL A 134 14.38 14.36 -9.90
C VAL A 134 15.31 15.10 -8.93
N GLY A 135 16.55 14.62 -8.81
CA GLY A 135 17.53 15.20 -7.89
C GLY A 135 18.93 14.60 -7.96
N GLU A 136 19.07 13.34 -8.37
CA GLU A 136 20.39 12.78 -8.67
C GLU A 136 20.77 13.13 -10.11
N LYS A 137 21.53 14.20 -10.25
CA LYS A 137 22.32 14.42 -11.46
C LYS A 137 23.36 13.33 -11.52
N ASP A 138 23.18 12.39 -12.44
CA ASP A 138 24.24 11.51 -12.92
C ASP A 138 25.47 12.37 -13.27
N SER A 139 26.55 12.20 -12.51
CA SER A 139 27.89 12.75 -12.75
C SER A 139 28.88 11.61 -12.84
#